data_AF-A0A842VSI7-F1
#
_entry.id   AF-A0A842VSI7-F1
#
_cell.length_a   1.000
_cell.length_b   1.000
_cell.length_c   1.000
_cell.angle_alpha   90.00
_cell.angle_beta   90.00
_cell.angle_gamma   90.00
#
_symmetry.space_group_name_H-M   'P 1'
#
loop_
_entity.id
_entity.type
_entity.pdbx_description
1 polymer ?
#
loop_
_entity_poly.entity_id
_entity_poly.type
_entity_poly.pdbx_seq_one_letter_code
_entity_poly.pdbx_strand_id
1 'polypeptide(L)' 'MMTNCSICNSELKANDTRKCEYCGAPLCNKCVDSGKLLINDEIGLWMCPTCVKKSLDWEDH' A
#
# COMPACT_ATOMS: atom_id res chain seq x y z
N MET A 1 -14.33 15.86 1.21
CA MET A 1 -13.12 15.69 0.39
C MET A 1 -12.99 14.19 0.10
N MET A 2 -13.00 13.78 -1.17
CA MET A 2 -12.80 12.38 -1.55
C MET A 2 -11.29 12.09 -1.60
N THR A 3 -10.86 10.92 -1.13
CA THR A 3 -9.43 10.52 -1.12
C THR A 3 -9.18 9.56 -2.28
N ASN A 4 -8.04 9.66 -2.96
CA ASN A 4 -7.67 8.79 -4.08
C ASN A 4 -6.58 7.81 -3.66
N CYS A 5 -6.55 6.65 -4.30
CA CYS A 5 -5.53 5.64 -4.09
C CYS A 5 -4.18 6.13 -4.60
N SER A 6 -3.14 6.10 -3.77
CA SER A 6 -1.79 6.53 -4.17
C SER A 6 -1.12 5.64 -5.23
N ILE A 7 -1.70 4.48 -5.57
CA ILE A 7 -1.13 3.52 -6.55
C ILE A 7 -1.84 3.57 -7.90
N CYS A 8 -3.17 3.49 -7.91
CA CYS A 8 -3.96 3.44 -9.15
C CYS A 8 -4.78 4.71 -9.40
N ASN A 9 -4.67 5.71 -8.51
CA ASN A 9 -5.42 6.96 -8.54
C ASN A 9 -6.95 6.82 -8.54
N SER A 10 -7.46 5.61 -8.31
CA SER A 10 -8.90 5.34 -8.22
C SER A 10 -9.50 6.01 -6.99
N GLU A 11 -10.74 6.47 -7.12
CA GLU A 11 -11.49 7.04 -6.01
C GLU A 11 -11.66 6.02 -4.88
N LEU A 12 -11.31 6.42 -3.66
CA LEU A 12 -11.46 5.57 -2.48
C LEU A 12 -12.80 5.86 -1.81
N LYS A 13 -13.57 4.78 -1.63
CA LYS A 13 -14.76 4.79 -0.80
C LYS A 13 -14.36 4.55 0.65
N ALA A 14 -15.09 5.11 1.61
CA ALA A 14 -14.82 4.95 3.03
C ALA A 14 -14.68 3.47 3.45
N ASN A 15 -15.42 2.58 2.78
CA ASN A 15 -15.42 1.13 3.06
C ASN A 15 -14.34 0.35 2.29
N ASP A 16 -13.64 0.98 1.33
CA ASP A 16 -12.62 0.35 0.48
C ASP A 16 -11.27 1.07 0.57
N THR A 17 -11.01 1.70 1.72
CA THR A 17 -9.77 2.43 1.98
C THR A 17 -8.92 1.67 2.99
N ARG A 18 -7.72 1.26 2.57
CA ARG A 18 -6.63 0.87 3.48
C ARG A 18 -5.60 1.99 3.55
N LYS A 19 -4.69 1.91 4.52
CA LYS A 19 -3.53 2.80 4.59
C LYS A 19 -2.26 1.96 4.54
N CYS A 20 -1.21 2.53 3.93
CA CYS A 20 0.12 1.96 4.05
C CYS A 20 0.58 2.15 5.50
N GLU A 21 0.93 1.05 6.17
CA GLU A 21 1.35 1.11 7.58
C GLU A 21 2.69 1.85 7.75
N TYR A 22 3.49 1.95 6.69
CA TYR A 22 4.80 2.62 6.72
C TYR A 22 4.72 4.13 6.48
N CYS A 23 3.97 4.58 5.48
CA CYS A 23 3.91 6.00 5.08
C CYS A 23 2.54 6.65 5.28
N GLY A 24 1.54 5.91 5.75
CA GLY A 24 0.16 6.39 5.93
C GLY A 24 -0.61 6.65 4.64
N ALA A 25 -0.01 6.39 3.47
CA ALA A 25 -0.63 6.66 2.18
C ALA A 25 -1.96 5.89 2.01
N PRO A 26 -3.02 6.52 1.47
CA PRO A 26 -4.31 5.88 1.26
C PRO A 26 -4.27 4.93 0.05
N LEU A 27 -4.79 3.73 0.24
CA LEU A 27 -4.67 2.59 -0.67
C LEU A 27 -6.02 1.92 -0.91
N CYS A 28 -6.20 1.33 -2.09
CA CYS A 28 -7.41 0.63 -2.50
C CYS A 28 -7.33 -0.88 -2.23
N ASN A 29 -8.44 -1.54 -1.88
CA ASN A 29 -8.43 -3.02 -1.75
C ASN A 29 -8.24 -3.72 -3.10
N LYS A 30 -8.67 -3.11 -4.21
CA LYS A 30 -8.37 -3.67 -5.54
C LYS A 30 -6.87 -3.83 -5.78
N CYS A 31 -6.08 -2.90 -5.26
CA CYS A 31 -4.63 -2.86 -5.39
C CYS A 31 -4.00 -4.02 -4.61
N VAL A 32 -4.59 -4.36 -3.46
CA VAL A 32 -4.30 -5.54 -2.66
C VAL A 32 -4.61 -6.81 -3.45
N ASP A 33 -5.85 -6.94 -3.91
CA ASP A 33 -6.36 -8.15 -4.54
C ASP A 33 -5.63 -8.48 -5.85
N SER A 34 -5.23 -7.44 -6.59
CA SER A 34 -4.40 -7.57 -7.79
C SER A 34 -2.92 -7.91 -7.50
N GLY A 35 -2.54 -8.11 -6.23
CA GLY A 35 -1.14 -8.36 -5.83
C GLY A 35 -0.20 -7.17 -6.02
N LYS A 36 -0.73 -5.94 -6.20
CA LYS A 36 0.10 -4.73 -6.33
C LYS A 36 0.58 -4.19 -4.98
N LEU A 37 -0.07 -4.61 -3.91
CA LEU A 37 0.35 -4.34 -2.53
C LEU A 37 0.88 -5.64 -1.94
N LEU A 38 1.98 -5.52 -1.22
CA LEU A 38 2.56 -6.65 -0.51
C LEU A 38 2.09 -6.58 0.94
N ILE A 39 1.62 -7.74 1.41
CA ILE A 39 1.45 -7.99 2.83
C ILE A 39 2.77 -8.54 3.29
N ASN A 40 3.37 -7.95 4.31
CA ASN A 40 4.43 -8.65 5.01
C ASN A 40 3.78 -9.76 5.84
N ASP A 41 3.77 -10.99 5.33
CA ASP A 41 3.09 -12.15 5.93
C ASP A 41 3.57 -12.45 7.36
N GLU A 42 4.80 -12.11 7.72
CA GLU A 42 5.33 -12.30 9.08
C GLU A 42 4.70 -11.36 10.11
N ILE A 43 4.22 -10.20 9.66
CA ILE A 43 3.72 -9.11 10.52
C ILE A 43 2.26 -8.73 10.21
N GLY A 44 1.68 -9.26 9.13
CA GLY A 44 0.35 -8.92 8.63
C GLY A 44 0.19 -7.47 8.15
N LEU A 45 1.30 -6.77 7.84
CA LEU A 45 1.27 -5.34 7.53
C LEU A 45 1.10 -5.06 6.04
N TRP A 46 0.25 -4.08 5.72
CA TRP A 46 -0.02 -3.63 4.35
C TRP A 46 0.96 -2.53 3.96
N MET A 47 1.80 -2.82 2.97
CA MET A 47 2.80 -1.87 2.50
C MET A 47 2.58 -1.49 1.03
N CYS A 48 2.72 -0.20 0.74
CA CYS A 48 2.68 0.28 -0.63
C CYS A 48 3.97 -0.13 -1.39
N PRO A 49 3.90 -0.41 -2.71
CA PRO A 49 5.04 -0.88 -3.49
C PRO A 49 6.26 0.05 -3.38
N THR A 50 6.06 1.36 -3.20
CA THR A 50 7.15 2.31 -3.00
C THR A 50 7.89 2.08 -1.67
N CYS A 51 7.16 1.85 -0.58
CA CYS A 51 7.75 1.56 0.74
C CYS A 51 8.35 0.17 0.77
N VAL A 52 7.73 -0.81 0.11
CA VAL A 52 8.28 -2.15 -0.02
C VAL A 52 9.61 -2.10 -0.78
N LYS A 53 9.66 -1.41 -1.92
CA LYS A 53 10.89 -1.24 -2.68
C LYS A 53 12.00 -0.62 -1.82
N LYS A 54 11.69 0.43 -1.04
CA LYS A 54 12.65 1.04 -0.09
C LYS A 54 13.09 0.11 1.05
N SER A 55 12.23 -0.82 1.47
CA SER A 55 12.53 -1.76 2.56
C SER A 55 13.30 -2.99 2.05
N LEU A 56 13.11 -3.35 0.77
CA LEU A 56 13.85 -4.38 0.06
C LEU A 56 15.18 -3.89 -0.50
N ASP A 57 15.38 -2.57 -0.61
CA ASP A 57 16.67 -1.91 -0.93
C ASP A 57 17.66 -2.01 0.25
N TRP A 58 17.69 -3.18 0.90
CA TRP A 58 18.59 -3.51 1.99
C TRP A 58 19.84 -4.20 1.44
N GLU A 59 20.39 -3.70 0.33
CA GLU A 59 21.65 -4.21 -0.21
C GLU A 59 22.57 -3.05 -0.64
N ASP A 60 23.81 -3.14 -0.16
CA ASP A 60 25.00 -2.31 -0.37
C ASP A 60 25.22 -1.13 0.60
N HIS A 61 25.60 -1.44 1.85
CA HIS A 61 26.37 -0.55 2.71
C HIS A 61 27.51 -1.29 3.39
#